data_AF-A0A0A1UH34-F1
#
_entry.id   AF-A0A0A1UH34-F1
#
_cell.length_a   1.000
_cell.length_b   1.000
_cell.length_c   1.000
_cell.angle_alpha   90.00
_cell.angle_beta   90.00
_cell.angle_gamma   90.00
#
_symmetry.space_group_name_H-M   'P 1'
#
loop_
_entity.id
_entity.type
_entity.pdbx_description
1 polymer ?
#
loop_
_entity_poly.entity_id
_entity_poly.type
_entity_poly.pdbx_seq_one_letter_code
_entity_poly.pdbx_strand_id
1 'polypeptide(L)'
;MEGGDLETLKTKPLSQIKRPFLMDGSVTVMFKKRWKKRYLVWKNSYIIFFDKNSQNEKPKDVIELKGTTTMNVEYDAKEKKNVVKFKSDPDEFWVLADETVPFLEMGFQAFKNGLEVKEKERIKIEEEEKIKIEAIKQKEEEVSKVEEVKKKMNDFLSTCKKMDKYQLEKLLKLLGKNNSEYYFYTIMEEATKQWDDADFIKFGYQQMCDEDLDDFASFIGGKEIFDDQIHLLLGTDDEGIIHAADLILRIAKEFKVEWSELVKGVFVAFTCWGFNSSDKRLRVFLSILTAPFTPDEVFAFLSFYKDYEVDCGLSDWGELSEDIQSIFLVVSKNWTKEETEHFCEMAQKCWGWQNDVICRMKTLLLDKNFN
;
A
#
# COMPACT_ATOMS: atom_id res chain seq x y z
N MET A 1 20.31 9.25 -25.86
CA MET A 1 19.45 10.40 -25.52
C MET A 1 18.03 9.93 -25.78
N GLU A 2 17.50 9.08 -24.89
CA GLU A 2 16.92 9.41 -23.58
C GLU A 2 15.60 10.17 -23.72
N GLY A 3 14.54 9.46 -23.33
CA GLY A 3 13.16 9.89 -23.26
C GLY A 3 12.41 8.71 -22.66
N GLY A 4 12.63 8.47 -21.36
CA GLY A 4 11.97 7.39 -20.62
C GLY A 4 10.52 7.75 -20.40
N ASP A 5 9.63 6.88 -20.88
CA ASP A 5 8.18 7.02 -20.77
C ASP A 5 7.72 6.98 -19.31
N LEU A 6 7.07 8.07 -18.93
CA LEU A 6 6.43 8.33 -17.65
C LEU A 6 4.98 7.77 -17.61
N GLU A 7 4.71 6.66 -18.30
CA GLU A 7 3.36 6.10 -18.48
C GLU A 7 3.04 4.85 -17.64
N THR A 8 3.91 4.39 -16.74
CA THR A 8 3.65 3.20 -15.93
C THR A 8 3.37 3.52 -14.45
N LEU A 9 2.25 4.22 -14.19
CA LEU A 9 1.60 4.23 -12.88
C LEU A 9 0.11 3.93 -13.05
N LYS A 10 -0.19 2.65 -13.35
CA LYS A 10 -1.55 2.09 -13.29
C LYS A 10 -1.70 1.24 -12.03
N THR A 11 -2.71 1.58 -11.26
CA THR A 11 -3.11 0.97 -9.99
C THR A 11 -3.51 -0.50 -10.17
N LYS A 12 -2.97 -1.36 -9.31
CA LYS A 12 -3.37 -2.78 -9.21
C LYS A 12 -4.47 -2.92 -8.16
N PRO A 13 -5.52 -3.74 -8.37
CA PRO A 13 -6.49 -4.07 -7.32
C PRO A 13 -5.81 -4.78 -6.13
N LEU A 14 -6.39 -4.67 -4.93
CA LEU A 14 -5.89 -5.25 -3.66
C LEU A 14 -5.57 -6.76 -3.73
N SER A 15 -6.27 -7.52 -4.57
CA SER A 15 -6.02 -8.95 -4.83
C SER A 15 -4.76 -9.22 -5.67
N GLN A 16 -4.18 -8.19 -6.28
CA GLN A 16 -2.95 -8.19 -7.08
C GLN A 16 -1.79 -7.46 -6.38
N ILE A 17 -2.01 -6.91 -5.18
CA ILE A 17 -0.95 -6.48 -4.29
C ILE A 17 -0.21 -7.74 -3.84
N LYS A 18 1.04 -7.89 -4.27
CA LYS A 18 1.90 -8.98 -3.81
C LYS A 18 2.11 -8.80 -2.32
N ARG A 19 1.52 -9.69 -1.51
CA ARG A 19 1.83 -9.81 -0.08
C ARG A 19 3.35 -9.88 0.08
N PRO A 20 3.94 -9.23 1.09
CA PRO A 20 5.39 -9.18 1.28
C PRO A 20 6.01 -10.54 1.60
N PHE A 21 5.19 -11.58 1.81
CA PHE A 21 5.60 -12.96 1.97
C PHE A 21 4.61 -13.86 1.24
N LEU A 22 5.15 -14.86 0.54
CA LEU A 22 4.40 -15.92 -0.14
C LEU A 22 3.61 -16.75 0.87
N MET A 23 4.16 -16.91 2.08
CA MET A 23 3.54 -17.63 3.19
C MET A 23 4.29 -17.41 4.51
N ASP A 24 3.62 -17.63 5.64
CA ASP A 24 4.22 -17.70 6.97
C ASP A 24 3.49 -18.69 7.89
N GLY A 25 4.17 -19.18 8.93
CA GLY A 25 3.56 -20.10 9.90
C GLY A 25 4.55 -20.82 10.82
N SER A 26 4.05 -21.41 11.90
CA SER A 26 4.86 -22.21 12.82
C SER A 26 5.14 -23.60 12.24
N VAL A 27 6.42 -23.95 12.07
CA VAL A 27 6.89 -25.24 11.55
C VAL A 27 7.90 -25.89 12.47
N THR A 28 8.15 -27.19 12.31
CA THR A 28 9.30 -27.86 12.94
C THR A 28 10.31 -28.21 11.87
N VAL A 29 11.51 -27.65 11.97
CA VAL A 29 12.56 -27.73 10.94
C VAL A 29 13.81 -28.38 11.51
N MET A 30 14.49 -29.19 10.69
CA MET A 30 15.77 -29.79 11.03
C MET A 30 16.92 -28.87 10.63
N PHE A 31 17.65 -28.39 11.63
CA PHE A 31 18.91 -27.66 11.45
C PHE A 31 20.04 -28.39 12.15
N LYS A 32 21.17 -28.58 11.44
CA LYS A 32 22.39 -29.21 11.99
C LYS A 32 22.08 -30.53 12.75
N LYS A 33 21.23 -31.39 12.15
CA LYS A 33 20.79 -32.70 12.70
C LYS A 33 19.95 -32.65 13.98
N ARG A 34 19.26 -31.54 14.26
CA ARG A 34 18.28 -31.43 15.36
C ARG A 34 16.99 -30.75 14.90
N TRP A 35 15.86 -31.31 15.30
CA TRP A 35 14.55 -30.70 15.11
C TRP A 35 14.35 -29.50 16.04
N LYS A 36 13.85 -28.39 15.49
CA LYS A 36 13.54 -27.18 16.24
C LYS A 36 12.23 -26.59 15.75
N LYS A 37 11.39 -26.14 16.68
CA LYS A 37 10.20 -25.35 16.34
C LYS A 37 10.65 -23.95 15.91
N ARG A 38 10.15 -23.47 14.79
CA ARG A 38 10.47 -22.17 14.19
C ARG A 38 9.23 -21.54 13.61
N TYR A 39 9.24 -20.22 13.52
CA TYR A 39 8.34 -19.51 12.63
C TYR A 39 9.01 -19.39 11.27
N LEU A 40 8.39 -19.93 10.22
CA LEU A 40 8.87 -19.83 8.85
C LEU A 40 8.16 -18.67 8.17
N VAL A 41 8.92 -17.86 7.44
CA VAL A 41 8.42 -16.86 6.51
C VAL A 41 9.07 -17.12 5.16
N TRP A 42 8.26 -17.40 4.14
CA TRP A 42 8.73 -17.55 2.77
C TRP A 42 8.46 -16.26 2.01
N LYS A 43 9.49 -15.59 1.54
CA LYS A 43 9.42 -14.35 0.75
C LYS A 43 10.23 -14.50 -0.52
N ASN A 44 9.57 -14.47 -1.68
CA ASN A 44 10.21 -14.64 -2.99
C ASN A 44 11.05 -15.94 -3.05
N SER A 45 12.35 -15.80 -3.28
CA SER A 45 13.33 -16.88 -3.27
C SER A 45 13.91 -17.17 -1.88
N TYR A 46 13.48 -16.51 -0.81
CA TYR A 46 14.06 -16.68 0.51
C TYR A 46 13.09 -17.37 1.48
N ILE A 47 13.61 -18.32 2.25
CA ILE A 47 12.93 -18.92 3.39
C ILE A 47 13.68 -18.50 4.65
N ILE A 48 12.96 -17.81 5.53
CA ILE A 48 13.49 -17.18 6.72
C ILE A 48 12.89 -17.87 7.94
N PHE A 49 13.74 -18.20 8.93
CA PHE A 49 13.31 -18.87 10.15
C PHE A 49 13.55 -18.00 11.38
N PHE A 50 12.53 -17.86 12.21
CA PHE A 50 12.55 -17.18 13.52
C PHE A 50 12.27 -18.18 14.65
N ASP A 51 12.55 -17.83 15.90
CA ASP A 51 12.23 -18.71 17.05
C ASP A 51 10.71 -18.72 17.35
N LYS A 52 10.01 -17.61 17.10
CA LYS A 52 8.60 -17.31 17.34
C LYS A 52 8.10 -16.19 16.41
N ASN A 53 6.78 -16.03 16.32
CA ASN A 53 6.17 -14.91 15.61
C ASN A 53 6.21 -13.65 16.49
N SER A 54 7.22 -12.79 16.34
CA SER A 54 7.39 -11.61 17.17
C SER A 54 8.13 -10.51 16.42
N GLN A 55 7.63 -9.27 16.52
CA GLN A 55 8.08 -8.09 15.77
C GLN A 55 9.56 -7.72 15.99
N ASN A 56 10.19 -8.17 17.07
CA ASN A 56 11.58 -7.83 17.43
C ASN A 56 12.56 -8.99 17.27
N GLU A 57 12.15 -10.09 16.65
CA GLU A 57 12.99 -11.29 16.59
C GLU A 57 13.91 -11.31 15.38
N LYS A 58 15.21 -11.52 15.63
CA LYS A 58 16.21 -11.65 14.56
C LYS A 58 16.07 -13.01 13.87
N PRO A 59 16.17 -13.08 12.53
CA PRO A 59 16.25 -14.34 11.81
C PRO A 59 17.34 -15.25 12.38
N LYS A 60 16.99 -16.50 12.63
CA LYS A 60 17.95 -17.55 13.01
C LYS A 60 18.66 -18.13 11.81
N ASP A 61 17.96 -18.24 10.70
CA ASP A 61 18.49 -18.76 9.46
C ASP A 61 17.74 -18.16 8.28
N VAL A 62 18.45 -18.00 7.15
CA VAL A 62 17.92 -17.46 5.90
C VAL A 62 18.47 -18.33 4.78
N ILE A 63 17.58 -18.96 4.03
CA ILE A 63 17.93 -19.88 2.95
C ILE A 63 17.42 -19.31 1.63
N GLU A 64 18.32 -19.17 0.67
CA GLU A 64 17.96 -18.77 -0.69
C GLU A 64 17.66 -20.00 -1.56
N LEU A 65 16.47 -20.02 -2.14
CA LEU A 65 16.03 -20.95 -3.16
C LEU A 65 16.47 -20.46 -4.54
N LYS A 66 17.17 -21.32 -5.26
CA LYS A 66 17.68 -21.11 -6.61
C LYS A 66 16.83 -21.85 -7.64
N GLY A 67 17.03 -21.56 -8.93
CA GLY A 67 16.37 -22.28 -10.02
C GLY A 67 16.53 -23.81 -9.93
N THR A 68 17.68 -24.26 -9.43
CA THR A 68 18.02 -25.67 -9.20
C THR A 68 17.45 -26.26 -7.92
N THR A 69 16.75 -25.49 -7.08
CA THR A 69 16.18 -26.00 -5.83
C THR A 69 15.20 -27.12 -6.10
N THR A 70 15.28 -28.19 -5.32
CA THR A 70 14.33 -29.31 -5.35
C THR A 70 13.59 -29.42 -4.03
N MET A 71 12.35 -29.87 -4.08
CA MET A 71 11.52 -30.17 -2.92
C MET A 71 10.94 -31.57 -3.09
N ASN A 72 11.15 -32.44 -2.10
CA ASN A 72 10.62 -33.79 -2.08
C ASN A 72 9.88 -34.04 -0.76
N VAL A 73 8.77 -34.76 -0.83
CA VAL A 73 8.02 -35.21 0.36
C VAL A 73 8.33 -36.68 0.59
N GLU A 74 8.80 -37.02 1.78
CA GLU A 74 9.12 -38.39 2.17
C GLU A 74 8.53 -38.70 3.54
N TYR A 75 8.14 -39.95 3.77
CA TYR A 75 7.72 -40.40 5.10
C TYR A 75 8.96 -40.77 5.94
N ASP A 76 9.17 -40.10 7.07
CA ASP A 76 10.24 -40.45 8.01
C ASP A 76 9.72 -41.49 9.01
N ALA A 77 10.24 -42.72 8.90
CA ALA A 77 9.83 -43.84 9.75
C ALA A 77 10.22 -43.66 11.23
N LYS A 78 11.23 -42.84 11.55
CA LYS A 78 11.64 -42.57 12.94
C LYS A 78 10.73 -41.55 13.59
N GLU A 79 10.41 -40.48 12.89
CA GLU A 79 9.50 -39.43 13.39
C GLU A 79 8.01 -39.82 13.23
N LYS A 80 7.72 -40.85 12.42
CA LYS A 80 6.37 -41.31 12.03
C LYS A 80 5.53 -40.22 11.37
N LYS A 81 6.18 -39.31 10.63
CA LYS A 81 5.57 -38.12 10.02
C LYS A 81 6.10 -37.89 8.61
N ASN A 82 5.35 -37.16 7.81
CA ASN A 82 5.82 -36.64 6.54
C ASN A 82 6.87 -35.55 6.78
N VAL A 83 7.95 -35.61 6.00
CA VAL A 83 9.03 -34.65 5.99
C VAL A 83 9.17 -34.09 4.58
N VAL A 84 9.10 -32.76 4.47
CA VAL A 84 9.39 -32.03 3.23
C VAL A 84 10.85 -31.64 3.26
N LYS A 85 11.63 -32.13 2.29
CA LYS A 85 13.06 -31.86 2.14
C LYS A 85 13.28 -30.84 1.03
N PHE A 86 13.93 -29.74 1.37
CA PHE A 86 14.36 -28.72 0.42
C PHE A 86 15.88 -28.79 0.25
N LYS A 87 16.32 -28.83 -1.01
CA LYS A 87 17.75 -28.81 -1.37
C LYS A 87 18.01 -27.65 -2.32
N SER A 88 18.80 -26.68 -1.88
CA SER A 88 19.17 -25.46 -2.61
C SER A 88 20.65 -25.15 -2.41
N ASP A 89 21.53 -25.55 -3.34
CA ASP A 89 22.99 -25.47 -3.19
C ASP A 89 23.48 -24.09 -2.66
N PRO A 90 24.18 -24.02 -1.50
CA PRO A 90 24.76 -25.12 -0.71
C PRO A 90 23.87 -25.68 0.42
N ASP A 91 22.68 -25.12 0.61
CA ASP A 91 21.83 -25.36 1.76
C ASP A 91 20.86 -26.53 1.55
N GLU A 92 20.63 -27.28 2.63
CA GLU A 92 19.61 -28.32 2.71
C GLU A 92 18.91 -28.24 4.06
N PHE A 93 17.58 -28.25 4.04
CA PHE A 93 16.77 -28.21 5.26
C PHE A 93 15.50 -29.04 5.12
N TRP A 94 15.01 -29.58 6.23
CA TRP A 94 13.87 -30.49 6.27
C TRP A 94 12.78 -29.95 7.20
N VAL A 95 11.51 -30.09 6.83
CA VAL A 95 10.36 -29.62 7.62
C VAL A 95 9.41 -30.79 7.92
N LEU A 96 9.05 -31.00 9.18
CA LEU A 96 7.97 -31.93 9.56
C LEU A 96 6.63 -31.30 9.16
N ALA A 97 5.83 -32.00 8.35
CA ALA A 97 4.84 -31.32 7.54
C ALA A 97 3.53 -32.09 7.30
N ASP A 98 3.03 -32.86 8.28
CA ASP A 98 1.78 -33.61 8.08
C ASP A 98 0.60 -32.72 7.62
N GLU A 99 0.33 -31.63 8.33
CA GLU A 99 -0.75 -30.68 7.98
C GLU A 99 -0.26 -29.53 7.08
N THR A 100 1.05 -29.30 7.00
CA THR A 100 1.66 -28.18 6.25
C THR A 100 2.21 -28.58 4.88
N VAL A 101 2.18 -29.86 4.50
CA VAL A 101 2.59 -30.35 3.15
C VAL A 101 1.86 -29.59 2.04
N PRO A 102 0.52 -29.52 2.01
CA PRO A 102 -0.19 -28.84 0.92
C PRO A 102 0.21 -27.36 0.81
N PHE A 103 0.46 -26.74 1.95
CA PHE A 103 0.86 -25.35 2.05
C PHE A 103 2.26 -25.13 1.49
N LEU A 104 3.24 -25.97 1.86
CA LEU A 104 4.62 -25.91 1.35
C LEU A 104 4.69 -26.26 -0.14
N GLU A 105 3.87 -27.20 -0.61
CA GLU A 105 3.75 -27.55 -2.02
C GLU A 105 3.23 -26.38 -2.85
N MET A 106 2.18 -25.70 -2.39
CA MET A 106 1.68 -24.48 -3.04
C MET A 106 2.74 -23.39 -3.14
N GLY A 107 3.52 -23.15 -2.08
CA GLY A 107 4.62 -22.19 -2.12
C GLY A 107 5.74 -22.57 -3.07
N PHE A 108 6.12 -23.85 -3.08
CA PHE A 108 7.17 -24.32 -3.97
C PHE A 108 6.76 -24.25 -5.44
N GLN A 109 5.50 -24.58 -5.75
CA GLN A 109 4.95 -24.42 -7.10
C GLN A 109 4.87 -22.94 -7.50
N ALA A 110 4.44 -22.05 -6.61
CA ALA A 110 4.44 -20.61 -6.88
C ALA A 110 5.86 -20.04 -7.10
N PHE A 111 6.85 -20.54 -6.35
CA PHE A 111 8.27 -20.24 -6.57
C PHE A 111 8.76 -20.72 -7.95
N LYS A 112 8.45 -21.97 -8.32
CA LYS A 112 8.84 -22.55 -9.62
C LYS A 112 8.16 -21.86 -10.80
N ASN A 113 6.86 -21.59 -10.69
CA ASN A 113 6.13 -20.82 -11.67
C ASN A 113 6.70 -19.39 -11.78
N GLY A 114 7.04 -18.75 -10.64
CA GLY A 114 7.70 -17.44 -10.61
C GLY A 114 9.10 -17.40 -11.26
N LEU A 115 9.77 -18.55 -11.42
CA LEU A 115 11.02 -18.68 -12.16
C LEU A 115 10.79 -18.81 -13.68
N GLU A 116 9.72 -19.48 -14.10
CA GLU A 116 9.35 -19.66 -15.52
C GLU A 116 8.64 -18.41 -16.11
N VAL A 117 7.99 -17.63 -15.26
CA VAL A 117 7.12 -16.51 -15.62
C VAL A 117 7.88 -15.22 -15.99
N LYS A 118 9.16 -15.06 -15.60
CA LYS A 118 9.90 -13.80 -15.74
C LYS A 118 10.21 -13.34 -17.18
N GLU A 119 10.00 -14.19 -18.20
CA GLU A 119 10.21 -13.80 -19.61
C GLU A 119 8.90 -13.81 -20.45
N LYS A 120 7.87 -14.57 -20.04
CA LYS A 120 6.66 -14.82 -20.86
C LYS A 120 5.42 -14.02 -20.43
N GLU A 121 5.31 -13.57 -19.19
CA GLU A 121 4.18 -12.72 -18.76
C GLU A 121 4.25 -11.29 -19.27
N ARG A 122 5.44 -10.80 -19.64
CA ARG A 122 5.61 -9.46 -20.23
C ARG A 122 4.89 -9.31 -21.58
N ILE A 123 4.67 -10.41 -22.31
CA ILE A 123 4.05 -10.40 -23.65
C ILE A 123 2.54 -10.72 -23.60
N LYS A 124 2.08 -11.52 -22.62
CA LYS A 124 0.66 -11.92 -22.52
C LYS A 124 -0.23 -10.90 -21.82
N ILE A 125 0.30 -10.14 -20.87
CA ILE A 125 -0.44 -9.09 -20.15
C ILE A 125 -0.79 -7.93 -21.12
N GLU A 126 0.08 -7.63 -22.08
CA GLU A 126 -0.19 -6.63 -23.13
C GLU A 126 -1.29 -7.07 -24.11
N GLU A 127 -1.47 -8.36 -24.35
CA GLU A 127 -2.52 -8.90 -25.24
C GLU A 127 -3.89 -8.99 -24.53
N GLU A 128 -3.93 -9.42 -23.26
CA GLU A 128 -5.19 -9.46 -22.49
C GLU A 128 -5.69 -8.06 -22.10
N GLU A 129 -4.79 -7.10 -21.87
CA GLU A 129 -5.16 -5.68 -21.68
C GLU A 129 -5.67 -5.04 -22.97
N LYS A 130 -5.09 -5.37 -24.14
CA LYS A 130 -5.64 -4.91 -25.44
C LYS A 130 -7.03 -5.47 -25.70
N ILE A 131 -7.27 -6.75 -25.39
CA ILE A 131 -8.59 -7.39 -25.54
C ILE A 131 -9.63 -6.77 -24.58
N LYS A 132 -9.25 -6.41 -23.34
CA LYS A 132 -10.12 -5.67 -22.42
C LYS A 132 -10.38 -4.23 -22.89
N ILE A 133 -9.35 -3.53 -23.38
CA ILE A 133 -9.47 -2.17 -23.92
C ILE A 133 -10.35 -2.16 -25.18
N GLU A 134 -10.31 -3.20 -26.02
CA GLU A 134 -11.19 -3.34 -27.18
C GLU A 134 -12.64 -3.71 -26.80
N ALA A 135 -12.84 -4.51 -25.76
CA ALA A 135 -14.18 -4.75 -25.19
C ALA A 135 -14.77 -3.51 -24.49
N ILE A 136 -13.91 -2.64 -23.96
CA ILE A 136 -14.27 -1.34 -23.36
C ILE A 136 -14.58 -0.31 -24.46
N LYS A 137 -13.81 -0.26 -25.56
CA LYS A 137 -14.10 0.57 -26.74
C LYS A 137 -15.42 0.22 -27.43
N GLN A 138 -15.83 -1.05 -27.40
CA GLN A 138 -17.16 -1.47 -27.87
C GLN A 138 -18.30 -1.08 -26.91
N LYS A 139 -18.01 -0.84 -25.63
CA LYS A 139 -18.99 -0.36 -24.62
C LYS A 139 -19.05 1.16 -24.51
N GLU A 140 -18.03 1.88 -24.97
CA GLU A 140 -17.99 3.34 -25.06
C GLU A 140 -19.14 3.90 -25.91
N GLU A 141 -19.67 3.11 -26.85
CA GLU A 141 -20.88 3.43 -27.63
C GLU A 141 -22.20 3.37 -26.82
N GLU A 142 -22.21 2.73 -25.64
CA GLU A 142 -23.40 2.59 -24.76
C GLU A 142 -23.44 3.58 -23.58
N VAL A 143 -22.40 4.40 -23.40
CA VAL A 143 -22.28 5.33 -22.27
C VAL A 143 -22.75 6.74 -22.68
N SER A 144 -23.63 7.34 -21.89
CA SER A 144 -24.04 8.74 -22.09
C SER A 144 -22.81 9.65 -21.95
N LYS A 145 -22.68 10.67 -22.80
CA LYS A 145 -21.60 11.66 -22.67
C LYS A 145 -21.59 12.26 -21.27
N VAL A 146 -20.40 12.61 -20.75
CA VAL A 146 -20.20 13.21 -19.41
C VAL A 146 -21.18 14.35 -19.15
N GLU A 147 -21.46 15.18 -20.16
CA GLU A 147 -22.38 16.31 -20.06
C GLU A 147 -23.83 15.88 -19.79
N GLU A 148 -24.28 14.75 -20.34
CA GLU A 148 -25.62 14.21 -20.09
C GLU A 148 -25.74 13.64 -18.68
N VAL A 149 -24.68 12.98 -18.19
CA VAL A 149 -24.60 12.49 -16.82
C VAL A 149 -24.63 13.66 -15.84
N LYS A 150 -23.79 14.68 -16.06
CA LYS A 150 -23.79 15.92 -15.26
C LYS A 150 -25.15 16.61 -15.27
N LYS A 151 -25.84 16.65 -16.42
CA LYS A 151 -27.18 17.23 -16.50
C LYS A 151 -28.19 16.45 -15.65
N LYS A 152 -28.26 15.13 -15.80
CA LYS A 152 -29.17 14.27 -14.99
C LYS A 152 -28.88 14.37 -13.49
N MET A 153 -27.59 14.45 -13.13
CA MET A 153 -27.19 14.69 -11.74
C MET A 153 -27.66 16.04 -11.24
N ASN A 154 -27.38 17.12 -11.96
CA ASN A 154 -27.76 18.48 -11.56
C ASN A 154 -29.29 18.62 -11.44
N ASP A 155 -30.05 18.02 -12.36
CA ASP A 155 -31.51 17.98 -12.29
C ASP A 155 -31.97 17.27 -11.01
N PHE A 156 -31.38 16.11 -10.66
CA PHE A 156 -31.69 15.39 -9.43
C PHE A 156 -31.31 16.20 -8.17
N LEU A 157 -30.09 16.73 -8.13
CA LEU A 157 -29.54 17.49 -7.01
C LEU A 157 -30.35 18.77 -6.75
N SER A 158 -30.86 19.44 -7.79
CA SER A 158 -31.71 20.63 -7.65
C SER A 158 -33.02 20.36 -6.90
N THR A 159 -33.49 19.11 -6.91
CA THR A 159 -34.70 18.67 -6.19
C THR A 159 -34.40 18.00 -4.85
N CYS A 160 -33.13 17.72 -4.58
CA CYS A 160 -32.67 17.02 -3.39
C CYS A 160 -32.25 18.03 -2.30
N LYS A 161 -32.97 18.05 -1.17
CA LYS A 161 -32.67 18.99 -0.07
C LYS A 161 -31.37 18.66 0.69
N LYS A 162 -31.03 17.37 0.82
CA LYS A 162 -29.81 16.87 1.45
C LYS A 162 -29.50 15.48 0.89
N MET A 163 -28.24 15.27 0.52
CA MET A 163 -27.79 13.97 0.02
C MET A 163 -27.56 13.01 1.21
N ASP A 164 -28.30 11.90 1.22
CA ASP A 164 -28.17 10.79 2.17
C ASP A 164 -28.05 9.46 1.41
N LYS A 165 -27.92 8.32 2.13
CA LYS A 165 -27.84 6.97 1.53
C LYS A 165 -28.89 6.71 0.48
N TYR A 166 -30.12 7.01 0.83
CA TYR A 166 -31.26 6.69 0.02
C TYR A 166 -31.32 7.58 -1.23
N GLN A 167 -30.93 8.85 -1.10
CA GLN A 167 -30.82 9.76 -2.25
C GLN A 167 -29.65 9.38 -3.17
N LEU A 168 -28.50 8.98 -2.61
CA LEU A 168 -27.37 8.52 -3.42
C LEU A 168 -27.72 7.24 -4.16
N GLU A 169 -28.32 6.25 -3.49
CA GLU A 169 -28.80 5.03 -4.14
C GLU A 169 -29.81 5.32 -5.26
N LYS A 170 -30.70 6.30 -5.07
CA LYS A 170 -31.63 6.75 -6.11
C LYS A 170 -30.90 7.39 -7.28
N LEU A 171 -29.91 8.25 -7.02
CA LEU A 171 -29.10 8.88 -8.04
C LEU A 171 -28.34 7.82 -8.85
N LEU A 172 -27.67 6.88 -8.20
CA LEU A 172 -26.95 5.79 -8.87
C LEU A 172 -27.90 4.90 -9.68
N LYS A 173 -29.10 4.60 -9.17
CA LYS A 173 -30.14 3.87 -9.92
C LYS A 173 -30.65 4.65 -11.14
N LEU A 174 -30.80 5.97 -11.02
CA LEU A 174 -31.23 6.85 -12.10
C LEU A 174 -30.18 6.93 -13.22
N LEU A 175 -28.90 7.04 -12.84
CA LEU A 175 -27.79 7.08 -13.78
C LEU A 175 -27.53 5.72 -14.42
N GLY A 176 -27.82 4.64 -13.69
CA GLY A 176 -27.60 3.27 -14.14
C GLY A 176 -26.17 2.80 -13.86
N LYS A 177 -26.02 1.49 -13.67
CA LYS A 177 -24.78 0.85 -13.21
C LYS A 177 -23.53 1.30 -13.98
N ASN A 178 -23.60 1.27 -15.32
CA ASN A 178 -22.46 1.63 -16.17
C ASN A 178 -22.01 3.08 -15.90
N ASN A 179 -22.92 4.06 -15.98
CA ASN A 179 -22.57 5.47 -15.74
C ASN A 179 -22.06 5.71 -14.31
N SER A 180 -22.62 5.00 -13.33
CA SER A 180 -22.17 5.08 -11.94
C SER A 180 -20.76 4.54 -11.72
N GLU A 181 -20.38 3.48 -12.43
CA GLU A 181 -19.02 2.92 -12.37
C GLU A 181 -18.01 3.76 -13.17
N TYR A 182 -18.43 4.35 -14.29
CA TYR A 182 -17.55 5.13 -15.17
C TYR A 182 -17.26 6.55 -14.67
N TYR A 183 -18.18 7.14 -13.90
CA TYR A 183 -18.12 8.53 -13.45
C TYR A 183 -18.26 8.64 -11.92
N PHE A 184 -17.76 7.66 -11.19
CA PHE A 184 -17.98 7.56 -9.75
C PHE A 184 -17.52 8.82 -9.02
N TYR A 185 -16.27 9.25 -9.22
CA TYR A 185 -15.72 10.41 -8.51
C TYR A 185 -16.39 11.70 -8.94
N THR A 186 -16.73 11.85 -10.23
CA THR A 186 -17.51 12.98 -10.74
C THR A 186 -18.89 13.05 -10.09
N ILE A 187 -19.54 11.89 -9.93
CA ILE A 187 -20.85 11.78 -9.28
C ILE A 187 -20.73 12.17 -7.81
N MET A 188 -19.76 11.59 -7.13
CA MET A 188 -19.55 11.79 -5.70
C MET A 188 -19.17 13.23 -5.40
N GLU A 189 -18.25 13.83 -6.17
CA GLU A 189 -17.83 15.22 -5.99
C GLU A 189 -19.06 16.14 -6.00
N GLU A 190 -19.91 16.05 -7.01
CA GLU A 190 -21.13 16.86 -7.08
C GLU A 190 -22.15 16.52 -5.97
N ALA A 191 -22.30 15.24 -5.64
CA ALA A 191 -23.24 14.77 -4.63
C ALA A 191 -22.85 15.18 -3.20
N THR A 192 -21.55 15.33 -2.94
CA THR A 192 -21.00 15.63 -1.60
C THR A 192 -20.57 17.08 -1.43
N LYS A 193 -20.73 17.95 -2.44
CA LYS A 193 -20.38 19.39 -2.36
C LYS A 193 -20.94 20.14 -1.15
N GLN A 194 -22.09 19.70 -0.63
CA GLN A 194 -22.76 20.35 0.51
C GLN A 194 -22.59 19.59 1.83
N TRP A 195 -21.79 18.53 1.85
CA TRP A 195 -21.56 17.76 3.06
C TRP A 195 -20.61 18.49 3.99
N ASP A 196 -20.97 18.45 5.28
CA ASP A 196 -20.03 18.75 6.34
C ASP A 196 -19.27 17.48 6.75
N ASP A 197 -18.28 17.62 7.63
CA ASP A 197 -17.50 16.48 8.15
C ASP A 197 -18.39 15.40 8.77
N ALA A 198 -19.47 15.80 9.46
CA ALA A 198 -20.34 14.84 10.12
C ALA A 198 -21.10 13.98 9.10
N ASP A 199 -21.47 14.57 7.96
CA ASP A 199 -22.05 13.85 6.83
C ASP A 199 -21.02 12.92 6.17
N PHE A 200 -19.79 13.37 5.93
CA PHE A 200 -18.72 12.51 5.38
C PHE A 200 -18.41 11.31 6.29
N ILE A 201 -18.32 11.52 7.60
CA ILE A 201 -18.07 10.46 8.57
C ILE A 201 -19.27 9.51 8.62
N LYS A 202 -20.47 10.04 8.87
CA LYS A 202 -21.66 9.22 9.08
C LYS A 202 -22.06 8.43 7.83
N PHE A 203 -21.89 9.02 6.66
CA PHE A 203 -22.30 8.38 5.41
C PHE A 203 -21.13 7.69 4.71
N GLY A 204 -20.06 8.42 4.41
CA GLY A 204 -18.90 7.89 3.69
C GLY A 204 -18.22 6.79 4.49
N TYR A 205 -17.79 7.08 5.71
CA TYR A 205 -17.07 6.09 6.52
C TYR A 205 -18.00 5.01 7.10
N GLN A 206 -19.05 5.37 7.84
CA GLN A 206 -19.83 4.38 8.58
C GLN A 206 -20.81 3.55 7.75
N GLN A 207 -21.37 4.09 6.66
CA GLN A 207 -22.45 3.43 5.91
C GLN A 207 -22.04 2.88 4.56
N MET A 208 -21.07 3.53 3.90
CA MET A 208 -20.57 3.10 2.60
C MET A 208 -19.33 2.23 2.72
N CYS A 209 -18.43 2.57 3.65
CA CYS A 209 -17.18 1.86 3.87
C CYS A 209 -17.23 0.94 5.09
N ASP A 210 -18.40 0.74 5.71
CA ASP A 210 -18.60 -0.16 6.86
C ASP A 210 -17.59 0.04 8.01
N GLU A 211 -17.19 1.29 8.27
CA GLU A 211 -16.16 1.66 9.25
C GLU A 211 -14.76 1.09 8.95
N ASP A 212 -14.47 0.80 7.68
CA ASP A 212 -13.14 0.45 7.18
C ASP A 212 -12.43 1.71 6.62
N LEU A 213 -11.28 2.03 7.22
CA LEU A 213 -10.50 3.22 6.86
C LEU A 213 -9.79 3.06 5.51
N ASP A 214 -9.46 1.84 5.10
CA ASP A 214 -8.86 1.57 3.80
C ASP A 214 -9.86 1.88 2.68
N ASP A 215 -11.09 1.39 2.84
CA ASP A 215 -12.17 1.64 1.89
C ASP A 215 -12.51 3.14 1.87
N PHE A 216 -12.53 3.80 3.02
CA PHE A 216 -12.77 5.24 3.10
C PHE A 216 -11.66 6.07 2.42
N ALA A 217 -10.41 5.68 2.57
CA ALA A 217 -9.27 6.31 1.91
C ALA A 217 -9.38 6.23 0.37
N SER A 218 -9.89 5.11 -0.16
CA SER A 218 -10.17 4.96 -1.59
C SER A 218 -11.45 5.69 -2.06
N PHE A 219 -12.41 5.85 -1.16
CA PHE A 219 -13.67 6.55 -1.42
C PHE A 219 -13.45 8.05 -1.64
N ILE A 220 -12.61 8.70 -0.83
CA ILE A 220 -12.40 10.15 -0.90
C ILE A 220 -11.51 10.60 -2.07
N GLY A 221 -10.92 9.67 -2.82
CA GLY A 221 -10.19 10.02 -4.03
C GLY A 221 -9.62 8.85 -4.83
N GLY A 222 -9.48 9.05 -6.14
CA GLY A 222 -8.95 8.06 -7.07
C GLY A 222 -9.07 8.51 -8.53
N LYS A 223 -9.04 7.56 -9.47
CA LYS A 223 -9.14 7.81 -10.91
C LYS A 223 -10.43 7.22 -11.46
N GLU A 224 -11.03 7.90 -12.43
CA GLU A 224 -12.14 7.32 -13.20
C GLU A 224 -11.60 6.28 -14.18
N ILE A 225 -12.47 5.42 -14.69
CA ILE A 225 -12.07 4.33 -15.61
C ILE A 225 -11.46 4.87 -16.92
N PHE A 226 -11.89 6.07 -17.36
CA PHE A 226 -11.46 6.70 -18.62
C PHE A 226 -10.71 8.01 -18.43
N ASP A 227 -10.45 8.40 -17.18
CA ASP A 227 -9.75 9.63 -16.86
C ASP A 227 -8.51 9.29 -16.04
N ASP A 228 -7.34 9.55 -16.61
CA ASP A 228 -6.08 9.33 -15.92
C ASP A 228 -5.80 10.41 -14.85
N GLN A 229 -6.63 11.45 -14.77
CA GLN A 229 -6.56 12.45 -13.71
C GLN A 229 -7.05 11.88 -12.37
N ILE A 230 -6.36 12.29 -11.30
CA ILE A 230 -6.75 11.99 -9.94
C ILE A 230 -7.82 12.99 -9.51
N HIS A 231 -8.96 12.46 -9.08
CA HIS A 231 -10.08 13.17 -8.50
C HIS A 231 -10.04 13.02 -6.98
N LEU A 232 -10.12 14.13 -6.25
CA LEU A 232 -10.22 14.14 -4.79
C LEU A 232 -11.50 14.86 -4.39
N LEU A 233 -12.39 14.18 -3.65
CA LEU A 233 -13.73 14.71 -3.33
C LEU A 233 -13.69 15.98 -2.49
N LEU A 234 -12.62 16.16 -1.72
CA LEU A 234 -12.42 17.32 -0.84
C LEU A 234 -11.60 18.43 -1.52
N GLY A 235 -11.16 18.22 -2.77
CA GLY A 235 -10.34 19.17 -3.52
C GLY A 235 -8.89 18.71 -3.70
N THR A 236 -8.26 19.17 -4.79
CA THR A 236 -6.86 18.86 -5.13
C THR A 236 -5.88 19.98 -4.76
N ASP A 237 -6.39 21.09 -4.23
CA ASP A 237 -5.61 22.20 -3.71
C ASP A 237 -5.20 21.96 -2.24
N ASP A 238 -4.35 22.83 -1.72
CA ASP A 238 -3.80 22.67 -0.37
C ASP A 238 -4.91 22.61 0.70
N GLU A 239 -6.00 23.37 0.53
CA GLU A 239 -7.15 23.35 1.46
C GLU A 239 -7.85 22.00 1.47
N GLY A 240 -8.13 21.42 0.29
CA GLY A 240 -8.74 20.11 0.17
C GLY A 240 -7.87 18.98 0.72
N ILE A 241 -6.55 19.06 0.51
CA ILE A 241 -5.61 18.08 1.06
C ILE A 241 -5.52 18.17 2.59
N ILE A 242 -5.51 19.39 3.15
CA ILE A 242 -5.54 19.60 4.60
C ILE A 242 -6.84 19.02 5.17
N HIS A 243 -7.98 19.28 4.51
CA HIS A 243 -9.28 18.77 4.94
C HIS A 243 -9.32 17.24 4.91
N ALA A 244 -8.80 16.60 3.87
CA ALA A 244 -8.71 15.14 3.78
C ALA A 244 -7.87 14.53 4.91
N ALA A 245 -6.72 15.13 5.21
CA ALA A 245 -5.86 14.67 6.30
C ALA A 245 -6.53 14.83 7.68
N ASP A 246 -7.15 15.98 7.93
CA ASP A 246 -7.86 16.25 9.19
C ASP A 246 -9.04 15.30 9.38
N LEU A 247 -9.81 15.03 8.32
CA LEU A 247 -10.94 14.11 8.35
C LEU A 247 -10.51 12.68 8.69
N ILE A 248 -9.41 12.19 8.09
CA ILE A 248 -8.83 10.88 8.42
C ILE A 248 -8.40 10.81 9.89
N LEU A 249 -7.67 11.82 10.38
CA LEU A 249 -7.25 11.87 11.79
C LEU A 249 -8.44 11.95 12.75
N ARG A 250 -9.48 12.69 12.36
CA ARG A 250 -10.72 12.81 13.12
C ARG A 250 -11.44 11.48 13.23
N ILE A 251 -11.59 10.74 12.13
CA ILE A 251 -12.14 9.39 12.13
C ILE A 251 -11.30 8.48 13.03
N ALA A 252 -9.97 8.49 12.86
CA ALA A 252 -9.09 7.66 13.66
C ALA A 252 -9.25 7.92 15.17
N LYS A 253 -9.43 9.18 15.55
CA LYS A 253 -9.67 9.59 16.94
C LYS A 253 -11.06 9.23 17.45
N GLU A 254 -12.12 9.53 16.69
CA GLU A 254 -13.52 9.30 17.09
C GLU A 254 -13.82 7.80 17.23
N PHE A 255 -13.27 6.98 16.33
CA PHE A 255 -13.49 5.53 16.28
C PHE A 255 -12.38 4.70 16.93
N LYS A 256 -11.36 5.36 17.50
CA LYS A 256 -10.21 4.72 18.17
C LYS A 256 -9.48 3.71 17.26
N VAL A 257 -9.29 4.09 16.00
CA VAL A 257 -8.55 3.29 15.03
C VAL A 257 -7.11 3.15 15.51
N GLU A 258 -6.58 1.93 15.49
CA GLU A 258 -5.20 1.68 15.86
C GLU A 258 -4.24 2.35 14.87
N TRP A 259 -3.08 2.79 15.35
CA TRP A 259 -2.08 3.47 14.50
C TRP A 259 -1.69 2.65 13.27
N SER A 260 -1.61 1.32 13.40
CA SER A 260 -1.27 0.45 12.26
C SER A 260 -2.34 0.44 11.15
N GLU A 261 -3.62 0.45 11.52
CA GLU A 261 -4.74 0.55 10.57
C GLU A 261 -4.84 1.96 9.98
N LEU A 262 -4.54 3.00 10.77
CA LEU A 262 -4.40 4.38 10.24
C LEU A 262 -3.34 4.45 9.14
N VAL A 263 -2.14 3.93 9.41
CA VAL A 263 -1.03 3.95 8.44
C VAL A 263 -1.37 3.15 7.18
N LYS A 264 -2.03 2.00 7.34
CA LYS A 264 -2.50 1.19 6.22
C LYS A 264 -3.50 1.95 5.33
N GLY A 265 -4.51 2.59 5.94
CA GLY A 265 -5.47 3.41 5.21
C GLY A 265 -4.82 4.58 4.49
N VAL A 266 -3.82 5.22 5.11
CA VAL A 266 -3.05 6.29 4.45
C VAL A 266 -2.26 5.77 3.24
N PHE A 267 -1.66 4.58 3.29
CA PHE A 267 -0.98 4.04 2.11
C PHE A 267 -1.95 3.62 0.99
N VAL A 268 -3.17 3.18 1.34
CA VAL A 268 -4.24 3.00 0.36
C VAL A 268 -4.60 4.34 -0.29
N ALA A 269 -4.75 5.42 0.49
CA ALA A 269 -4.93 6.77 -0.04
C ALA A 269 -3.79 7.17 -0.98
N PHE A 270 -2.53 7.00 -0.58
CA PHE A 270 -1.38 7.37 -1.42
C PHE A 270 -1.36 6.61 -2.75
N THR A 271 -1.74 5.34 -2.73
CA THR A 271 -1.86 4.52 -3.93
C THR A 271 -2.99 5.04 -4.84
N CYS A 272 -4.16 5.34 -4.28
CA CYS A 272 -5.31 5.81 -5.03
C CYS A 272 -5.10 7.22 -5.59
N TRP A 273 -4.48 8.10 -4.80
CA TRP A 273 -4.29 9.51 -5.13
C TRP A 273 -2.98 9.78 -5.86
N GLY A 274 -2.18 8.74 -6.10
CA GLY A 274 -0.91 8.82 -6.83
C GLY A 274 0.15 9.68 -6.13
N PHE A 275 0.12 9.76 -4.80
CA PHE A 275 1.12 10.51 -4.04
C PHE A 275 2.46 9.78 -4.02
N ASN A 276 3.49 10.51 -4.40
CA ASN A 276 4.89 10.13 -4.29
C ASN A 276 5.70 11.29 -3.69
N SER A 277 6.95 11.02 -3.37
CA SER A 277 7.86 11.95 -2.72
C SER A 277 8.04 13.28 -3.46
N SER A 278 7.94 13.27 -4.80
CA SER A 278 8.02 14.49 -5.61
C SER A 278 6.74 15.33 -5.60
N ASP A 279 5.61 14.76 -5.17
CA ASP A 279 4.31 15.44 -5.16
C ASP A 279 4.23 16.49 -4.04
N LYS A 280 3.84 17.72 -4.38
CA LYS A 280 3.64 18.80 -3.40
C LYS A 280 2.49 18.55 -2.44
N ARG A 281 1.45 17.87 -2.92
CA ARG A 281 0.25 17.55 -2.12
C ARG A 281 0.59 16.58 -0.99
N LEU A 282 1.51 15.64 -1.21
CA LEU A 282 2.00 14.76 -0.15
C LEU A 282 2.56 15.57 1.03
N ARG A 283 3.38 16.59 0.77
CA ARG A 283 3.95 17.44 1.83
C ARG A 283 2.87 18.16 2.64
N VAL A 284 1.87 18.69 1.96
CA VAL A 284 0.72 19.33 2.63
C VAL A 284 0.00 18.31 3.52
N PHE A 285 -0.29 17.12 2.98
CA PHE A 285 -0.95 16.04 3.70
C PHE A 285 -0.16 15.60 4.94
N LEU A 286 1.14 15.32 4.78
CA LEU A 286 2.02 14.90 5.86
C LEU A 286 2.14 15.95 6.97
N SER A 287 2.11 17.24 6.61
CA SER A 287 2.18 18.32 7.60
C SER A 287 1.03 18.29 8.63
N ILE A 288 -0.11 17.73 8.23
CA ILE A 288 -1.28 17.55 9.09
C ILE A 288 -1.26 16.15 9.71
N LEU A 289 -1.08 15.10 8.89
CA LEU A 289 -1.11 13.71 9.34
C LEU A 289 -0.11 13.45 10.47
N THR A 290 1.13 13.92 10.34
CA THR A 290 2.20 13.61 11.29
C THR A 290 2.30 14.60 12.44
N ALA A 291 1.52 15.68 12.45
CA ALA A 291 1.52 16.65 13.54
C ALA A 291 1.25 16.05 14.94
N PRO A 292 0.36 15.05 15.11
CA PRO A 292 0.16 14.38 16.40
C PRO A 292 1.16 13.24 16.67
N PHE A 293 2.04 12.89 15.73
CA PHE A 293 2.92 11.73 15.86
C PHE A 293 4.18 12.07 16.66
N THR A 294 4.63 11.11 17.46
CA THR A 294 5.97 11.12 18.08
C THR A 294 7.07 10.91 17.03
N PRO A 295 8.34 11.26 17.33
CA PRO A 295 9.45 10.98 16.42
C PRO A 295 9.59 9.48 16.07
N ASP A 296 9.25 8.58 16.99
CA ASP A 296 9.25 7.13 16.76
C ASP A 296 8.19 6.72 15.72
N GLU A 297 6.98 7.26 15.85
CA GLU A 297 5.88 7.01 14.91
C GLU A 297 6.18 7.61 13.53
N VAL A 298 6.73 8.82 13.47
CA VAL A 298 7.17 9.42 12.20
C VAL A 298 8.29 8.57 11.56
N PHE A 299 9.25 8.09 12.35
CA PHE A 299 10.31 7.22 11.86
C PHE A 299 9.74 5.91 11.27
N ALA A 300 8.82 5.27 11.98
CA ALA A 300 8.16 4.05 11.51
C ALA A 300 7.36 4.30 10.22
N PHE A 301 6.54 5.36 10.21
CA PHE A 301 5.76 5.76 9.04
C PHE A 301 6.63 5.99 7.80
N LEU A 302 7.69 6.80 7.93
CA LEU A 302 8.60 7.10 6.82
C LEU A 302 9.40 5.88 6.37
N SER A 303 9.72 4.96 7.28
CA SER A 303 10.35 3.68 6.92
C SER A 303 9.43 2.86 6.03
N PHE A 304 8.14 2.75 6.38
CA PHE A 304 7.16 2.07 5.54
C PHE A 304 6.93 2.80 4.22
N TYR A 305 6.88 4.14 4.24
CA TYR A 305 6.65 4.91 3.04
C TYR A 305 7.82 4.80 2.04
N LYS A 306 9.06 4.86 2.54
CA LYS A 306 10.27 4.62 1.77
C LYS A 306 10.23 3.25 1.08
N ASP A 307 9.86 2.20 1.80
CA ASP A 307 9.75 0.84 1.24
C ASP A 307 8.61 0.76 0.21
N TYR A 308 7.47 1.40 0.47
CA TYR A 308 6.35 1.53 -0.46
C TYR A 308 6.77 2.20 -1.78
N GLU A 309 7.55 3.28 -1.73
CA GLU A 309 8.02 3.96 -2.94
C GLU A 309 8.95 3.07 -3.77
N VAL A 310 9.85 2.32 -3.13
CA VAL A 310 10.71 1.34 -3.80
C VAL A 310 9.87 0.23 -4.47
N ASP A 311 8.82 -0.25 -3.79
CA ASP A 311 7.89 -1.23 -4.35
C ASP A 311 7.10 -0.68 -5.56
N CYS A 312 6.89 0.65 -5.60
CA CYS A 312 6.31 1.36 -6.75
C CYS A 312 7.33 1.62 -7.88
N GLY A 313 8.58 1.18 -7.74
CA GLY A 313 9.64 1.37 -8.72
C GLY A 313 10.29 2.76 -8.68
N LEU A 314 10.08 3.52 -7.60
CA LEU A 314 10.72 4.82 -7.39
C LEU A 314 12.11 4.64 -6.75
N SER A 315 12.92 5.70 -6.81
CA SER A 315 14.28 5.69 -6.29
C SER A 315 14.32 5.58 -4.76
N ASP A 316 15.30 4.84 -4.26
CA ASP A 316 15.58 4.77 -2.83
C ASP A 316 16.00 6.15 -2.27
N TRP A 317 15.67 6.41 -1.03
CA TRP A 317 15.93 7.67 -0.33
C TRP A 317 17.39 7.85 0.08
N GLY A 318 18.27 6.90 -0.25
CA GLY A 318 19.69 6.89 0.15
C GLY A 318 20.52 8.09 -0.28
N GLU A 319 20.07 8.87 -1.27
CA GLU A 319 20.80 10.06 -1.77
C GLU A 319 20.33 11.38 -1.14
N LEU A 320 19.21 11.35 -0.40
CA LEU A 320 18.58 12.52 0.21
C LEU A 320 18.33 13.65 -0.81
N SER A 321 17.50 13.38 -1.82
CA SER A 321 17.10 14.37 -2.85
C SER A 321 16.36 15.57 -2.24
N GLU A 322 16.22 16.67 -2.98
CA GLU A 322 15.49 17.87 -2.51
C GLU A 322 14.05 17.55 -2.05
N ASP A 323 13.37 16.65 -2.75
CA ASP A 323 12.04 16.19 -2.39
C ASP A 323 12.03 15.45 -1.06
N ILE A 324 12.97 14.52 -0.84
CA ILE A 324 13.10 13.80 0.44
C ILE A 324 13.47 14.76 1.58
N GLN A 325 14.37 15.72 1.34
CA GLN A 325 14.71 16.76 2.31
C GLN A 325 13.47 17.58 2.70
N SER A 326 12.64 17.94 1.73
CA SER A 326 11.42 18.70 1.98
C SER A 326 10.39 17.93 2.81
N ILE A 327 10.28 16.60 2.62
CA ILE A 327 9.46 15.74 3.48
C ILE A 327 9.97 15.77 4.92
N PHE A 328 11.28 15.57 5.12
CA PHE A 328 11.88 15.62 6.45
C PHE A 328 11.67 16.95 7.15
N LEU A 329 11.84 18.06 6.42
CA LEU A 329 11.55 19.38 6.97
C LEU A 329 10.08 19.50 7.38
N VAL A 330 9.13 19.00 6.58
CA VAL A 330 7.71 19.11 6.90
C VAL A 330 7.36 18.35 8.18
N VAL A 331 7.74 17.06 8.25
CA VAL A 331 7.37 16.20 9.38
C VAL A 331 8.07 16.59 10.69
N SER A 332 9.25 17.23 10.59
CA SER A 332 10.03 17.67 11.74
C SER A 332 9.75 19.11 12.17
N LYS A 333 8.75 19.79 11.57
CA LYS A 333 8.59 21.25 11.68
C LYS A 333 8.51 21.78 13.12
N ASN A 334 7.94 21.01 14.03
CA ASN A 334 7.73 21.43 15.41
C ASN A 334 8.59 20.66 16.41
N TRP A 335 9.59 19.93 15.95
CA TRP A 335 10.42 19.08 16.82
C TRP A 335 11.43 19.90 17.61
N THR A 336 11.65 19.49 18.86
CA THR A 336 12.77 19.99 19.65
C THR A 336 14.11 19.47 19.10
N LYS A 337 15.19 20.04 19.62
CA LYS A 337 16.53 19.54 19.33
C LYS A 337 16.69 18.08 19.76
N GLU A 338 16.21 17.71 20.94
CA GLU A 338 16.32 16.32 21.42
C GLU A 338 15.53 15.34 20.53
N GLU A 339 14.31 15.70 20.13
CA GLU A 339 13.48 14.89 19.22
C GLU A 339 14.15 14.69 17.86
N THR A 340 14.74 15.76 17.32
CA THR A 340 15.49 15.72 16.07
C THR A 340 16.72 14.82 16.17
N GLU A 341 17.48 14.94 17.26
CA GLU A 341 18.66 14.10 17.50
C GLU A 341 18.28 12.62 17.64
N HIS A 342 17.22 12.32 18.40
CA HIS A 342 16.69 10.96 18.58
C HIS A 342 16.25 10.34 17.24
N PHE A 343 15.53 11.09 16.41
CA PHE A 343 15.14 10.63 15.07
C PHE A 343 16.36 10.30 14.19
N CYS A 344 17.37 11.17 14.19
CA CYS A 344 18.59 10.94 13.41
C CYS A 344 19.35 9.69 13.89
N GLU A 345 19.38 9.43 15.20
CA GLU A 345 19.99 8.21 15.75
C GLU A 345 19.25 6.94 15.30
N MET A 346 17.92 6.97 15.24
CA MET A 346 17.13 5.83 14.74
C MET A 346 17.42 5.58 13.26
N ALA A 347 17.39 6.63 12.44
CA ALA A 347 17.74 6.56 11.02
C ALA A 347 19.13 5.96 10.80
N GLN A 348 20.14 6.40 11.58
CA GLN A 348 21.50 5.87 11.49
C GLN A 348 21.57 4.37 11.80
N LYS A 349 20.81 3.91 12.80
CA LYS A 349 20.81 2.50 13.23
C LYS A 349 20.03 1.59 12.26
N CYS A 350 19.00 2.11 11.61
CA CYS A 350 17.98 1.30 10.94
C CYS A 350 18.00 1.39 9.41
N TRP A 351 18.34 2.54 8.81
CA TRP A 351 18.22 2.73 7.36
C TRP A 351 19.47 2.32 6.57
N GLY A 352 20.56 1.95 7.25
CA GLY A 352 21.79 1.52 6.60
C GLY A 352 22.45 2.61 5.74
N TRP A 353 22.04 3.86 5.92
CA TRP A 353 22.60 5.00 5.20
C TRP A 353 24.05 5.24 5.58
N GLN A 354 24.81 5.75 4.63
CA GLN A 354 26.19 6.17 4.89
C GLN A 354 26.22 7.34 5.89
N ASN A 355 27.29 7.42 6.67
CA ASN A 355 27.41 8.43 7.73
C ASN A 355 27.34 9.87 7.20
N ASP A 356 27.80 10.12 5.98
CA ASP A 356 27.71 11.43 5.31
C ASP A 356 26.25 11.83 5.01
N VAL A 357 25.42 10.88 4.58
CA VAL A 357 23.97 11.10 4.35
C VAL A 357 23.27 11.43 5.67
N ILE A 358 23.58 10.69 6.74
CA ILE A 358 23.06 10.95 8.10
C ILE A 358 23.52 12.31 8.60
N CYS A 359 24.79 12.69 8.39
CA CYS A 359 25.31 14.01 8.73
C CYS A 359 24.56 15.11 7.98
N ARG A 360 24.33 14.97 6.67
CA ARG A 360 23.56 15.93 5.86
C ARG A 360 22.13 16.08 6.38
N MET A 361 21.45 14.96 6.69
CA MET A 361 20.11 15.00 7.26
C MET A 361 20.10 15.68 8.64
N LYS A 362 21.07 15.37 9.50
CA LYS A 362 21.17 15.97 10.83
C LYS A 362 21.40 17.49 10.73
N THR A 363 22.27 17.94 9.84
CA THR A 363 22.50 19.38 9.57
C THR A 363 21.21 20.04 9.07
N LEU A 364 20.55 19.44 8.07
CA LEU A 364 19.30 19.94 7.51
C LEU A 364 18.23 20.18 8.59
N LEU A 365 18.03 19.20 9.47
CA LEU A 365 16.97 19.24 10.47
C LEU A 365 17.31 20.15 11.66
N LEU A 366 18.58 20.21 12.07
CA LEU A 366 19.00 21.05 13.20
C LEU A 366 19.11 22.53 12.80
N ASP A 367 19.63 22.85 11.61
CA ASP A 367 19.81 24.24 11.16
C ASP A 367 18.46 24.94 10.93
N LYS A 368 17.40 24.17 10.66
CA LYS A 368 16.02 24.67 10.56
C LYS A 368 15.51 25.31 11.85
N ASN A 369 15.98 24.85 13.01
CA ASN A 369 15.50 25.30 14.32
C ASN A 369 16.26 26.53 14.86
N PHE A 370 17.18 27.11 14.07
CA PHE A 370 18.01 28.27 14.44
C PHE A 370 17.81 29.51 13.55
N ASN A 371 16.87 29.47 12.60
CA ASN A 371 16.33 30.62 11.88
C ASN A 371 14.84 30.78 12.20
#